data_AF-A0A955ICU0-F1
#
_entry.id   AF-A0A955ICU0-F1
#
_cell.length_a   1.000
_cell.length_b   1.000
_cell.length_c   1.000
_cell.angle_alpha   90.00
_cell.angle_beta   90.00
_cell.angle_gamma   90.00
#
_symmetry.space_group_name_H-M   'P 1'
#
loop_
_entity.id
_entity.type
_entity.pdbx_description
1 polymer ?
#
loop_
_entity_poly.entity_id
_entity_poly.type
_entity_poly.pdbx_seq_one_letter_code
_entity_poly.pdbx_strand_id
1 'polypeptide(L)'
;MRQKTKNQHKNKFLGLDSTFFTADIARERKYLFENIALMVAGGLSIADVLDSLQRELKSTKIKNMVGRMYEDVLSGEPFWKALQKTKLLSDHLLSIIRIGEQSGRLSENLQIVVEQKERDADFRNKVRSASLYPGIVTALMVIVTLGIGIFILPQLAKIYENIGVELPTITKIMIAIGNFMAEYGFILGPVIMIALIGIIFLLFVYKGTKFLGQLILLRTPVIGRLLKEVEISRLGFLLGTLLEAGIPLNEGLKLLQESTSLNNYEKLYKQWVDSIESGYSFQETFQKVKLTQKLIPIYPRQAIITGEKTTSLGKSLLNIGKVYKKKNENTAKDLSVLLEPVLLILVWLGVSAIAFAVILPIYSLVGNINELSDPQQSQTKAPTSENVSNFNAIRDSEVADNSTGELKIISTSADVFDAINGSVVNVVNNGDIYNYIDTQSGWYLIEISNKQPVWIQADNVEIL
;
A
#
# COMPACT_ATOMS: atom_id res chain seq x y z
N MET A 1 -49.91 2.57 -37.27
CA MET A 1 -48.88 3.40 -36.60
C MET A 1 -49.08 3.33 -35.09
N ARG A 2 -48.34 2.47 -34.38
CA ARG A 2 -48.08 2.49 -32.92
C ARG A 2 -47.46 1.14 -32.54
N GLN A 3 -46.13 1.04 -32.60
CA GLN A 3 -45.30 0.04 -31.93
C GLN A 3 -43.85 0.27 -32.35
N LYS A 4 -43.12 1.17 -31.66
CA LYS A 4 -41.64 1.27 -31.74
C LYS A 4 -41.07 2.18 -30.64
N THR A 5 -41.45 1.98 -29.38
CA THR A 5 -40.84 2.70 -28.23
C THR A 5 -40.80 1.82 -26.99
N LYS A 6 -40.10 0.68 -27.04
CA LYS A 6 -39.92 -0.12 -25.81
C LYS A 6 -38.62 -0.92 -25.67
N ASN A 7 -37.54 -0.56 -26.39
CA ASN A 7 -36.28 -1.31 -26.31
C ASN A 7 -35.01 -0.47 -26.03
N GLN A 8 -35.11 0.72 -25.43
CA GLN A 8 -33.91 1.54 -25.10
C GLN A 8 -33.49 1.57 -23.62
N HIS A 9 -34.05 0.74 -22.75
CA HIS A 9 -33.76 0.83 -21.30
C HIS A 9 -33.30 -0.46 -20.61
N LYS A 10 -32.57 -1.36 -21.29
CA LYS A 10 -32.11 -2.61 -20.65
C LYS A 10 -30.61 -2.92 -20.59
N ASN A 11 -29.73 -2.07 -21.10
CA ASN A 11 -28.28 -2.30 -21.01
C ASN A 11 -27.57 -1.18 -20.22
N LYS A 12 -27.95 -1.01 -18.94
CA LYS A 12 -27.26 -0.08 -18.01
C LYS A 12 -26.93 -0.79 -16.70
N PHE A 13 -26.35 -1.98 -16.81
CA PHE A 13 -25.86 -2.76 -15.67
C PHE A 13 -24.50 -3.34 -16.06
N LEU A 14 -23.50 -3.13 -15.20
CA LEU A 14 -22.05 -3.33 -15.37
C LEU A 14 -21.32 -2.15 -16.04
N GLY A 15 -20.60 -1.38 -15.21
CA GLY A 15 -19.77 -0.24 -15.61
C GLY A 15 -18.50 -0.59 -16.41
N LEU A 16 -18.60 -1.52 -17.36
CA LEU A 16 -17.53 -1.82 -18.32
C LEU A 16 -17.57 -0.89 -19.55
N ASP A 17 -18.72 -0.32 -19.92
CA ASP A 17 -18.83 0.51 -21.13
C ASP A 17 -18.09 1.85 -21.01
N SER A 18 -18.07 2.47 -19.83
CA SER A 18 -17.39 3.77 -19.66
C SER A 18 -15.88 3.69 -19.87
N THR A 19 -15.26 2.55 -19.54
CA THR A 19 -13.83 2.29 -19.74
C THR A 19 -13.47 2.03 -21.20
N PHE A 20 -14.35 1.35 -21.95
CA PHE A 20 -14.15 1.16 -23.39
C PHE A 20 -14.33 2.46 -24.18
N PHE A 21 -15.33 3.29 -23.82
CA PHE A 21 -15.56 4.60 -24.44
C PHE A 21 -14.40 5.59 -24.19
N THR A 22 -13.76 5.56 -23.01
CA THR A 22 -12.60 6.42 -22.73
C THR A 22 -11.33 5.93 -23.43
N ALA A 23 -11.16 4.61 -23.59
CA ALA A 23 -10.03 4.03 -24.30
C ALA A 23 -10.06 4.38 -25.80
N ASP A 24 -11.23 4.39 -26.43
CA ASP A 24 -11.36 4.73 -27.84
C ASP A 24 -11.04 6.20 -28.13
N ILE A 25 -11.53 7.10 -27.28
CA ILE A 25 -11.20 8.54 -27.34
C ILE A 25 -9.69 8.77 -27.18
N ALA A 26 -9.03 8.01 -26.30
CA ALA A 26 -7.59 8.14 -26.09
C ALA A 26 -6.77 7.66 -27.31
N ARG A 27 -7.21 6.59 -27.99
CA ARG A 27 -6.60 6.08 -29.23
C ARG A 27 -6.81 7.04 -30.39
N GLU A 28 -8.04 7.52 -30.60
CA GLU A 28 -8.32 8.50 -31.65
C GLU A 28 -7.60 9.82 -31.43
N ARG A 29 -7.46 10.28 -30.19
CA ARG A 29 -6.63 11.46 -29.88
C ARG A 29 -5.18 11.25 -30.28
N LYS A 30 -4.62 10.06 -30.02
CA LYS A 30 -3.24 9.73 -30.45
C LYS A 30 -3.14 9.77 -31.97
N TYR A 31 -4.06 9.09 -32.66
CA TYR A 31 -4.18 9.09 -34.12
C TYR A 31 -4.25 10.51 -34.71
N LEU A 32 -5.08 11.38 -34.13
CA LEU A 32 -5.24 12.76 -34.55
C LEU A 32 -3.91 13.51 -34.56
N PHE A 33 -3.14 13.48 -33.46
CA PHE A 33 -1.89 14.24 -33.38
C PHE A 33 -0.76 13.64 -34.24
N GLU A 34 -0.68 12.31 -34.35
CA GLU A 34 0.28 11.64 -35.23
C GLU A 34 0.06 12.03 -36.69
N ASN A 35 -1.19 12.01 -37.17
CA ASN A 35 -1.51 12.39 -38.54
C ASN A 35 -1.40 13.89 -38.78
N ILE A 36 -1.77 14.73 -37.80
CA ILE A 36 -1.52 16.18 -37.92
C ILE A 36 -0.03 16.44 -38.12
N ALA A 37 0.83 15.87 -37.26
CA ALA A 37 2.27 16.03 -37.38
C ALA A 37 2.82 15.50 -38.72
N LEU A 38 2.37 14.31 -39.14
CA LEU A 38 2.80 13.68 -40.39
C LEU A 38 2.41 14.49 -41.63
N MET A 39 1.15 14.92 -41.71
CA MET A 39 0.63 15.63 -42.89
C MET A 39 1.17 17.05 -42.97
N VAL A 40 1.33 17.75 -41.84
CA VAL A 40 1.99 19.07 -41.79
C VAL A 40 3.46 18.96 -42.17
N ALA A 41 4.15 17.89 -41.74
CA ALA A 41 5.51 17.60 -42.19
C ALA A 41 5.59 17.30 -43.69
N GLY A 42 4.52 16.75 -44.28
CA GLY A 42 4.36 16.59 -45.72
C GLY A 42 4.05 17.89 -46.48
N GLY A 43 3.95 19.02 -45.79
CA GLY A 43 3.73 20.35 -46.39
C GLY A 43 2.26 20.75 -46.57
N LEU A 44 1.30 19.96 -46.05
CA LEU A 44 -0.11 20.33 -46.10
C LEU A 44 -0.42 21.47 -45.12
N SER A 45 -1.37 22.34 -45.51
CA SER A 45 -1.85 23.38 -44.60
C SER A 45 -2.66 22.76 -43.46
N ILE A 46 -2.68 23.40 -42.28
CA ILE A 46 -3.47 22.90 -41.14
C ILE A 46 -4.95 22.76 -41.51
N ALA A 47 -5.51 23.68 -42.29
CA ALA A 47 -6.91 23.61 -42.72
C ALA A 47 -7.19 22.33 -43.52
N ASP A 48 -6.33 21.98 -44.49
CA ASP A 48 -6.47 20.78 -45.32
C ASP A 48 -6.35 19.49 -44.48
N VAL A 49 -5.41 19.50 -43.53
CA VAL A 49 -5.20 18.38 -42.60
C VAL A 49 -6.44 18.17 -41.73
N LEU A 50 -7.00 19.23 -41.15
CA LEU A 50 -8.20 19.14 -40.31
C LEU A 50 -9.42 18.69 -41.12
N ASP A 51 -9.59 19.16 -42.36
CA ASP A 51 -10.65 18.72 -43.27
C ASP A 51 -10.55 17.24 -43.64
N SER A 52 -9.33 16.74 -43.87
CA SER A 52 -9.11 15.31 -44.10
C SER A 52 -9.46 14.48 -42.87
N LEU A 53 -8.96 14.88 -41.69
CA LEU A 53 -9.10 14.10 -40.46
C LEU A 53 -10.55 14.06 -39.95
N GLN A 54 -11.34 15.13 -40.12
CA GLN A 54 -12.76 15.10 -39.73
C GLN A 54 -13.58 14.06 -40.49
N ARG A 55 -13.17 13.68 -41.71
CA ARG A 55 -13.84 12.63 -42.51
C ARG A 55 -13.48 11.23 -42.04
N GLU A 56 -12.31 11.04 -41.45
CA GLU A 56 -11.79 9.73 -41.05
C GLU A 56 -12.09 9.35 -39.60
N LEU A 57 -12.26 10.34 -38.71
CA LEU A 57 -12.54 10.12 -37.29
C LEU A 57 -13.88 9.41 -37.06
N LYS A 58 -13.86 8.39 -36.20
CA LYS A 58 -15.05 7.59 -35.86
C LYS A 58 -15.84 8.19 -34.70
N SER A 59 -15.17 8.77 -33.70
CA SER A 59 -15.84 9.42 -32.57
C SER A 59 -16.53 10.70 -33.00
N THR A 60 -17.85 10.74 -32.86
CA THR A 60 -18.66 11.96 -33.09
C THR A 60 -18.17 13.13 -32.24
N LYS A 61 -17.67 12.87 -31.02
CA LYS A 61 -17.17 13.92 -30.12
C LYS A 61 -15.90 14.58 -30.67
N ILE A 62 -14.91 13.77 -31.08
CA ILE A 62 -13.64 14.29 -31.63
C ILE A 62 -13.89 14.92 -32.99
N LYS A 63 -14.73 14.30 -33.82
CA LYS A 63 -15.14 14.86 -35.12
C LYS A 63 -15.74 16.27 -34.98
N ASN A 64 -16.65 16.49 -34.03
CA ASN A 64 -17.23 17.81 -33.78
C ASN A 64 -16.18 18.81 -33.26
N MET A 65 -15.21 18.37 -32.46
CA MET A 65 -14.11 19.24 -32.01
C MET A 65 -13.21 19.66 -33.16
N VAL A 66 -12.85 18.70 -34.04
CA VAL A 66 -12.00 18.95 -35.22
C VAL A 66 -12.72 19.82 -36.25
N GLY A 67 -14.03 19.61 -36.47
CA GLY A 67 -14.82 20.46 -37.36
C GLY A 67 -14.87 21.91 -36.88
N ARG A 68 -15.06 22.15 -35.57
CA ARG A 68 -14.97 23.51 -35.00
C ARG A 68 -13.58 24.10 -35.13
N MET A 69 -12.53 23.31 -34.90
CA MET A 69 -11.15 23.76 -35.11
C MET A 69 -10.90 24.14 -36.56
N TYR A 70 -11.45 23.38 -37.51
CA TYR A 70 -11.35 23.67 -38.94
C TYR A 70 -12.02 25.01 -39.29
N GLU A 71 -13.25 25.23 -38.81
CA GLU A 71 -13.96 26.52 -38.97
C GLU A 71 -13.18 27.69 -38.35
N ASP A 72 -12.67 27.54 -37.13
CA ASP A 72 -11.87 28.55 -36.43
C ASP A 72 -10.61 28.90 -37.25
N VAL A 73 -9.86 27.88 -37.70
CA VAL A 73 -8.63 28.08 -38.48
C VAL A 73 -8.92 28.71 -39.85
N LEU A 74 -9.98 28.28 -40.53
CA LEU A 74 -10.43 28.91 -41.78
C LEU A 74 -10.82 30.37 -41.60
N SER A 75 -11.39 30.73 -40.45
CA SER A 75 -11.72 32.12 -40.11
C SER A 75 -10.51 32.99 -39.77
N GLY A 76 -9.30 32.41 -39.78
CA GLY A 76 -8.04 33.09 -39.51
C GLY A 76 -7.60 33.04 -38.04
N GLU A 77 -8.26 32.24 -37.19
CA GLU A 77 -7.79 32.03 -35.83
C GLU A 77 -6.54 31.13 -35.81
N PRO A 78 -5.50 31.45 -35.02
CA PRO A 78 -4.33 30.58 -34.89
C PRO A 78 -4.70 29.17 -34.43
N PHE A 79 -4.06 28.16 -35.02
CA PHE A 79 -4.29 26.75 -34.74
C PHE A 79 -4.16 26.42 -33.25
N TRP A 80 -3.14 26.95 -32.56
CA TRP A 80 -2.96 26.73 -31.13
C TRP A 80 -4.18 27.21 -30.32
N LYS A 81 -4.84 28.27 -30.75
CA LYS A 81 -5.98 28.87 -30.04
C LYS A 81 -7.27 28.11 -30.30
N ALA A 82 -7.50 27.68 -31.54
CA ALA A 82 -8.57 26.75 -31.89
C ALA A 82 -8.44 25.43 -31.10
N LEU A 83 -7.21 24.89 -31.01
CA LEU A 83 -6.91 23.67 -30.28
C LEU A 83 -7.13 23.81 -28.76
N GLN A 84 -6.85 24.98 -28.19
CA GLN A 84 -7.08 25.28 -26.76
C GLN A 84 -8.53 25.02 -26.34
N LYS A 85 -9.50 25.40 -27.19
CA LYS A 85 -10.94 25.26 -26.91
C LYS A 85 -11.36 23.79 -26.73
N THR A 86 -10.62 22.86 -27.34
CA THR A 86 -10.94 21.42 -27.30
C THR A 86 -10.48 20.71 -26.03
N LYS A 87 -9.51 21.29 -25.30
CA LYS A 87 -8.83 20.66 -24.14
C LYS A 87 -8.24 19.27 -24.45
N LEU A 88 -7.91 18.99 -25.71
CA LEU A 88 -7.28 17.73 -26.12
C LEU A 88 -5.81 17.64 -25.69
N LEU A 89 -5.14 18.78 -25.57
CA LEU A 89 -3.77 18.90 -25.05
C LEU A 89 -3.74 19.57 -23.68
N SER A 90 -2.68 19.26 -22.96
CA SER A 90 -2.28 19.99 -21.75
C SER A 90 -1.69 21.34 -22.13
N ASP A 91 -1.85 22.33 -21.26
CA ASP A 91 -1.44 23.71 -21.51
C ASP A 91 0.03 23.84 -21.95
N HIS A 92 0.95 23.09 -21.35
CA HIS A 92 2.36 23.11 -21.77
C HIS A 92 2.62 22.59 -23.20
N LEU A 93 1.89 21.56 -23.66
CA LEU A 93 2.05 21.06 -25.04
C LEU A 93 1.40 22.02 -26.03
N LEU A 94 0.36 22.70 -25.60
CA LEU A 94 -0.26 23.78 -26.38
C LEU A 94 0.72 24.94 -26.57
N SER A 95 1.48 25.30 -25.54
CA SER A 95 2.50 26.34 -25.63
C SER A 95 3.63 25.99 -26.62
N ILE A 96 4.00 24.71 -26.75
CA ILE A 96 4.94 24.24 -27.78
C ILE A 96 4.38 24.47 -29.19
N ILE A 97 3.09 24.14 -29.42
CA ILE A 97 2.42 24.39 -30.70
C ILE A 97 2.34 25.88 -31.00
N ARG A 98 1.97 26.70 -30.00
CA ARG A 98 1.92 28.16 -30.12
C ARG A 98 3.26 28.72 -30.60
N ILE A 99 4.37 28.32 -29.99
CA ILE A 99 5.70 28.79 -30.37
C ILE A 99 6.07 28.29 -31.77
N GLY A 100 5.73 27.05 -32.11
CA GLY A 100 5.93 26.52 -33.46
C GLY A 100 5.17 27.32 -34.52
N GLU A 101 3.92 27.68 -34.24
CA GLU A 101 3.12 28.49 -35.14
C GLU A 101 3.66 29.92 -35.26
N GLN A 102 4.08 30.55 -34.15
CA GLN A 102 4.65 31.90 -34.16
C GLN A 102 6.04 31.97 -34.82
N SER A 103 6.83 30.90 -34.74
CA SER A 103 8.17 30.81 -35.32
C SER A 103 8.20 30.22 -36.74
N GLY A 104 7.04 29.80 -37.27
CA GLY A 104 6.95 29.11 -38.56
C GLY A 104 7.49 27.67 -38.56
N ARG A 105 7.81 27.12 -37.38
CA ARG A 105 8.36 25.76 -37.17
C ARG A 105 7.29 24.82 -36.62
N LEU A 106 6.07 24.92 -37.14
CA LEU A 106 4.91 24.18 -36.63
C LEU A 106 5.09 22.67 -36.82
N SER A 107 5.65 22.25 -37.95
CA SER A 107 5.94 20.84 -38.27
C SER A 107 6.84 20.20 -37.21
N GLU A 108 7.98 20.83 -36.91
CA GLU A 108 8.93 20.31 -35.93
C GLU A 108 8.32 20.28 -34.53
N ASN A 109 7.61 21.32 -34.13
CA ASN A 109 6.99 21.39 -32.80
C ASN A 109 5.84 20.40 -32.62
N LEU A 110 5.08 20.10 -33.67
CA LEU A 110 4.09 19.01 -33.66
C LEU A 110 4.76 17.64 -33.46
N GLN A 111 5.92 17.39 -34.09
CA GLN A 111 6.68 16.16 -33.85
C GLN A 111 7.15 16.05 -32.40
N ILE A 112 7.60 17.15 -31.78
CA ILE A 112 7.93 17.19 -30.35
C ILE A 112 6.74 16.79 -29.49
N VAL A 113 5.56 17.32 -29.79
CA VAL A 113 4.32 16.99 -29.06
C VAL A 113 3.97 15.51 -29.20
N VAL A 114 4.08 14.94 -30.40
CA VAL A 114 3.84 13.51 -30.65
C VAL A 114 4.82 12.66 -29.85
N GLU A 115 6.12 12.93 -29.97
CA GLU A 115 7.16 12.16 -29.27
C GLU A 115 7.00 12.25 -27.73
N GLN A 116 6.62 13.43 -27.22
CA GLN A 116 6.33 13.58 -25.79
C GLN A 116 5.10 12.77 -25.36
N LYS A 117 4.04 12.71 -26.17
CA LYS A 117 2.85 11.90 -25.91
C LYS A 117 3.15 10.40 -25.94
N GLU A 118 4.01 9.96 -26.86
CA GLU A 118 4.48 8.57 -26.92
C GLU A 118 5.26 8.19 -25.67
N ARG A 119 6.23 9.03 -25.25
CA ARG A 119 6.99 8.82 -24.01
C ARG A 119 6.07 8.73 -22.79
N ASP A 120 5.08 9.60 -22.70
CA ASP A 120 4.09 9.56 -21.62
C ASP A 120 3.23 8.29 -21.68
N ALA A 121 2.88 7.80 -22.88
CA ALA A 121 2.11 6.57 -23.08
C ALA A 121 2.92 5.32 -22.71
N ASP A 122 4.17 5.24 -23.15
CA ASP A 122 5.09 4.16 -22.82
C ASP A 122 5.30 4.07 -21.30
N PHE A 123 5.48 5.21 -20.65
CA PHE A 123 5.58 5.26 -19.19
C PHE A 123 4.32 4.72 -18.52
N ARG A 124 3.13 5.20 -18.91
CA ARG A 124 1.86 4.71 -18.35
C ARG A 124 1.67 3.22 -18.58
N ASN A 125 2.02 2.72 -19.76
CA ASN A 125 1.91 1.31 -20.08
C ASN A 125 2.84 0.46 -19.22
N LYS A 126 4.09 0.88 -19.02
CA LYS A 126 5.04 0.21 -18.13
C LYS A 126 4.55 0.17 -16.69
N VAL A 127 4.05 1.30 -16.16
CA VAL A 127 3.47 1.37 -14.81
C VAL A 127 2.25 0.45 -14.69
N ARG A 128 1.36 0.46 -15.69
CA ARG A 128 0.17 -0.39 -15.72
C ARG A 128 0.53 -1.87 -15.75
N SER A 129 1.48 -2.26 -16.59
CA SER A 129 1.95 -3.65 -16.69
C SER A 129 2.61 -4.11 -15.38
N ALA A 130 3.41 -3.26 -14.74
CA ALA A 130 4.03 -3.58 -13.44
C ALA A 130 3.01 -3.76 -12.31
N SER A 131 1.88 -3.04 -12.37
CA SER A 131 0.82 -3.11 -11.34
C SER A 131 -0.21 -4.22 -11.59
N LEU A 132 -0.24 -4.80 -12.80
CA LEU A 132 -1.23 -5.82 -13.17
C LEU A 132 -1.06 -7.11 -12.36
N TYR A 133 0.18 -7.59 -12.22
CA TYR A 133 0.48 -8.82 -11.46
C TYR A 133 0.06 -8.70 -9.98
N PRO A 134 0.46 -7.66 -9.23
CA PRO A 134 -0.01 -7.48 -7.85
C PRO A 134 -1.53 -7.33 -7.75
N GLY A 135 -2.17 -6.68 -8.73
CA GLY A 135 -3.62 -6.56 -8.78
C GLY A 135 -4.33 -7.92 -8.86
N ILE A 136 -3.85 -8.81 -9.73
CA ILE A 136 -4.44 -10.15 -9.92
C ILE A 136 -4.27 -11.01 -8.66
N VAL A 137 -3.05 -11.08 -8.10
CA VAL A 137 -2.78 -11.92 -6.93
C VAL A 137 -3.54 -11.41 -5.70
N THR A 138 -3.57 -10.09 -5.48
CA THR A 138 -4.33 -9.51 -4.37
C THR A 138 -5.83 -9.76 -4.53
N ALA A 139 -6.36 -9.65 -5.75
CA ALA A 139 -7.76 -9.98 -6.01
C ALA A 139 -8.07 -11.46 -5.72
N LEU A 140 -7.22 -12.38 -6.18
CA LEU A 140 -7.37 -13.81 -5.90
C LEU A 140 -7.31 -14.11 -4.41
N MET A 141 -6.34 -13.52 -3.70
CA MET A 141 -6.21 -13.63 -2.24
C MET A 141 -7.50 -13.19 -1.55
N VAL A 142 -8.03 -12.01 -1.87
CA VAL A 142 -9.28 -11.49 -1.29
C VAL A 142 -10.45 -12.43 -1.59
N ILE A 143 -10.58 -12.92 -2.81
CA ILE A 143 -11.64 -13.88 -3.19
C ILE A 143 -11.56 -15.15 -2.35
N VAL A 144 -10.36 -15.74 -2.20
CA VAL A 144 -10.16 -16.95 -1.40
C VAL A 144 -10.46 -16.70 0.08
N THR A 145 -9.93 -15.61 0.65
CA THR A 145 -10.19 -15.24 2.05
C THR A 145 -11.68 -15.06 2.32
N LEU A 146 -12.40 -14.32 1.46
CA LEU A 146 -13.83 -14.12 1.59
C LEU A 146 -14.61 -15.42 1.40
N GLY A 147 -14.24 -16.26 0.44
CA GLY A 147 -14.87 -17.55 0.22
C GLY A 147 -14.79 -18.45 1.45
N ILE A 148 -13.62 -18.52 2.09
CA ILE A 148 -13.44 -19.28 3.33
C ILE A 148 -14.28 -18.70 4.47
N GLY A 149 -14.25 -17.37 4.63
CA GLY A 149 -15.03 -16.69 5.67
C GLY A 149 -16.54 -16.86 5.55
N ILE A 150 -17.08 -16.87 4.32
CA ILE A 150 -18.53 -16.97 4.06
C ILE A 150 -19.01 -18.42 4.05
N PHE A 151 -18.22 -19.36 3.53
CA PHE A 151 -18.70 -20.74 3.35
C PHE A 151 -18.17 -21.72 4.39
N ILE A 152 -16.89 -21.65 4.78
CA ILE A 152 -16.25 -22.65 5.65
C ILE A 152 -16.48 -22.31 7.12
N LEU A 153 -16.23 -21.06 7.51
CA LEU A 153 -16.32 -20.65 8.92
C LEU A 153 -17.71 -20.88 9.56
N PRO A 154 -18.84 -20.61 8.88
CA PRO A 154 -20.16 -20.90 9.46
C PRO A 154 -20.42 -22.39 9.66
N GLN A 155 -19.86 -23.26 8.82
CA GLN A 155 -19.98 -24.71 9.01
C GLN A 155 -19.22 -25.16 10.24
N LEU A 156 -18.01 -24.62 10.47
CA LEU A 156 -17.24 -24.86 11.69
C LEU A 156 -17.98 -24.36 12.93
N ALA A 157 -18.59 -23.17 12.87
CA ALA A 157 -19.37 -22.63 13.98
C ALA A 157 -20.50 -23.56 14.43
N LYS A 158 -21.26 -24.13 13.47
CA LYS A 158 -22.33 -25.09 13.77
C LYS A 158 -21.83 -26.36 14.45
N ILE A 159 -20.65 -26.86 14.05
CA ILE A 159 -20.05 -28.05 14.68
C ILE A 159 -19.69 -27.76 16.14
N TYR A 160 -19.15 -26.58 16.41
CA TYR A 160 -18.82 -26.14 17.77
C TYR A 160 -20.06 -25.99 18.67
N GLU A 161 -21.13 -25.39 18.16
CA GLU A 161 -22.42 -25.28 18.87
C GLU A 161 -22.97 -26.66 19.24
N ASN A 162 -22.87 -27.65 18.34
CA ASN A 162 -23.36 -29.00 18.60
C ASN A 162 -22.57 -29.76 19.68
N ILE A 163 -21.29 -29.45 19.89
CA ILE A 163 -20.41 -30.13 20.86
C ILE A 163 -20.35 -29.36 22.19
N GLY A 164 -20.96 -28.17 22.28
CA GLY A 164 -21.00 -27.36 23.50
C GLY A 164 -19.65 -26.76 23.90
N VAL A 165 -18.71 -26.69 22.96
CA VAL A 165 -17.35 -26.17 23.18
C VAL A 165 -17.26 -24.73 22.67
N GLU A 166 -16.57 -23.87 23.40
CA GLU A 166 -16.34 -22.50 22.96
C GLU A 166 -15.33 -22.43 21.80
N LEU A 167 -15.68 -21.63 20.78
CA LEU A 167 -14.79 -21.32 19.66
C LEU A 167 -13.54 -20.54 20.12
N PRO A 168 -12.35 -20.83 19.55
CA PRO A 168 -11.16 -20.02 19.78
C PRO A 168 -11.37 -18.55 19.41
N THR A 169 -10.72 -17.63 20.14
CA THR A 169 -10.89 -16.18 19.97
C THR A 169 -10.62 -15.70 18.54
N ILE A 170 -9.59 -16.24 17.88
CA ILE A 170 -9.24 -15.88 16.49
C ILE A 170 -10.38 -16.21 15.51
N THR A 171 -11.08 -17.32 15.74
CA THR A 171 -12.18 -17.82 14.90
C THR A 171 -13.47 -17.07 15.21
N LYS A 172 -13.73 -16.74 16.50
CA LYS A 172 -14.83 -15.83 16.88
C LYS A 172 -14.70 -14.48 16.17
N ILE A 173 -13.49 -13.90 16.13
CA ILE A 173 -13.23 -12.64 15.40
C ILE A 173 -13.46 -12.81 13.89
N MET A 174 -12.98 -13.89 13.30
CA MET A 174 -13.16 -14.13 11.86
C MET A 174 -14.64 -14.37 11.48
N ILE A 175 -15.40 -15.09 12.30
CA ILE A 175 -16.86 -15.27 12.12
C ILE A 175 -17.58 -13.93 12.29
N ALA A 176 -17.20 -13.12 13.28
CA ALA A 176 -17.78 -11.79 13.47
C ALA A 176 -17.52 -10.89 12.25
N ILE A 177 -16.30 -10.91 11.69
CA ILE A 177 -15.98 -10.21 10.44
C ILE A 177 -16.79 -10.77 9.27
N GLY A 178 -16.91 -12.09 9.15
CA GLY A 178 -17.69 -12.76 8.10
C GLY A 178 -19.17 -12.38 8.15
N ASN A 179 -19.79 -12.42 9.32
CA ASN A 179 -21.18 -12.02 9.54
C ASN A 179 -21.38 -10.53 9.30
N PHE A 180 -20.45 -9.69 9.77
CA PHE A 180 -20.47 -8.25 9.51
C PHE A 180 -20.35 -7.94 8.01
N MET A 181 -19.53 -8.70 7.26
CA MET A 181 -19.44 -8.58 5.80
C MET A 181 -20.67 -9.16 5.09
N ALA A 182 -21.31 -10.19 5.61
CA ALA A 182 -22.53 -10.74 5.01
C ALA A 182 -23.73 -9.79 5.21
N GLU A 183 -23.84 -9.17 6.38
CA GLU A 183 -24.95 -8.28 6.75
C GLU A 183 -24.75 -6.85 6.25
N TYR A 184 -23.55 -6.29 6.46
CA TYR A 184 -23.23 -4.90 6.10
C TYR A 184 -22.36 -4.78 4.85
N GLY A 185 -21.83 -5.85 4.28
CA GLY A 185 -20.87 -5.75 3.16
C GLY A 185 -21.42 -5.03 1.92
N PHE A 186 -22.74 -5.11 1.67
CA PHE A 186 -23.38 -4.36 0.59
C PHE A 186 -23.34 -2.84 0.81
N ILE A 187 -23.25 -2.36 2.05
CA ILE A 187 -23.19 -0.94 2.42
C ILE A 187 -21.74 -0.53 2.74
N LEU A 188 -21.06 -1.32 3.56
CA LEU A 188 -19.70 -1.09 4.04
C LEU A 188 -18.66 -1.21 2.93
N GLY A 189 -18.82 -2.15 2.00
CA GLY A 189 -17.92 -2.29 0.85
C GLY A 189 -17.86 -1.01 0.00
N PRO A 190 -19.01 -0.47 -0.44
CA PRO A 190 -19.08 0.83 -1.09
C PRO A 190 -18.56 1.97 -0.23
N VAL A 191 -18.86 2.01 1.08
CA VAL A 191 -18.39 3.07 1.98
C VAL A 191 -16.86 3.06 2.14
N ILE A 192 -16.25 1.89 2.35
CA ILE A 192 -14.80 1.74 2.40
C ILE A 192 -14.18 2.11 1.06
N MET A 193 -14.77 1.68 -0.06
CA MET A 193 -14.30 2.07 -1.39
C MET A 193 -14.40 3.59 -1.61
N ILE A 194 -15.50 4.23 -1.21
CA ILE A 194 -15.67 5.69 -1.29
C ILE A 194 -14.68 6.41 -0.37
N ALA A 195 -14.43 5.89 0.84
CA ALA A 195 -13.45 6.44 1.76
C ALA A 195 -12.02 6.30 1.20
N LEU A 196 -11.68 5.15 0.61
CA LEU A 196 -10.38 4.90 -0.01
C LEU A 196 -10.18 5.80 -1.23
N ILE A 197 -11.19 5.89 -2.11
CA ILE A 197 -11.21 6.80 -3.26
C ILE A 197 -11.14 8.25 -2.79
N GLY A 198 -11.83 8.61 -1.70
CA GLY A 198 -11.81 9.93 -1.09
C GLY A 198 -10.45 10.30 -0.55
N ILE A 199 -9.78 9.38 0.16
CA ILE A 199 -8.40 9.54 0.65
C ILE A 199 -7.42 9.67 -0.52
N ILE A 200 -7.54 8.83 -1.55
CA ILE A 200 -6.71 8.91 -2.76
C ILE A 200 -6.95 10.23 -3.48
N PHE A 201 -8.21 10.64 -3.64
CA PHE A 201 -8.58 11.91 -4.26
C PHE A 201 -8.02 13.08 -3.46
N LEU A 202 -8.12 13.05 -2.13
CA LEU A 202 -7.57 14.08 -1.26
C LEU A 202 -6.03 14.13 -1.39
N LEU A 203 -5.34 13.00 -1.29
CA LEU A 203 -3.87 12.95 -1.29
C LEU A 203 -3.25 13.22 -2.66
N PHE A 204 -3.93 12.88 -3.76
CA PHE A 204 -3.32 12.88 -5.11
C PHE A 204 -3.99 13.82 -6.11
N VAL A 205 -5.25 14.23 -5.88
CA VAL A 205 -6.02 15.03 -6.84
C VAL A 205 -6.35 16.42 -6.28
N TYR A 206 -6.70 16.52 -5.00
CA TYR A 206 -7.08 17.78 -4.38
C TYR A 206 -5.87 18.73 -4.28
N LYS A 207 -5.99 19.92 -4.88
CA LYS A 207 -4.88 20.88 -5.04
C LYS A 207 -4.17 21.23 -3.73
N GLY A 208 -4.91 21.30 -2.61
CA GLY A 208 -4.35 21.66 -1.29
C GLY A 208 -3.47 20.57 -0.66
N THR A 209 -3.75 19.30 -0.92
CA THR A 209 -3.10 18.14 -0.27
C THR A 209 -2.29 17.28 -1.24
N LYS A 210 -2.39 17.54 -2.54
CA LYS A 210 -1.57 16.92 -3.61
C LYS A 210 -0.06 16.95 -3.30
N PHE A 211 0.40 18.00 -2.63
CA PHE A 211 1.80 18.11 -2.21
C PHE A 211 2.23 17.02 -1.23
N LEU A 212 1.36 16.63 -0.27
CA LEU A 212 1.65 15.58 0.70
C LEU A 212 1.79 14.22 0.00
N GLY A 213 0.86 13.87 -0.90
CA GLY A 213 0.95 12.65 -1.68
C GLY A 213 2.23 12.61 -2.53
N GLN A 214 2.56 13.71 -3.21
CA GLN A 214 3.80 13.82 -3.97
C GLN A 214 5.06 13.68 -3.09
N LEU A 215 5.04 14.21 -1.87
CA LEU A 215 6.16 14.12 -0.94
C LEU A 215 6.39 12.68 -0.48
N ILE A 216 5.32 11.93 -0.20
CA ILE A 216 5.38 10.51 0.16
C ILE A 216 5.98 9.71 -0.99
N LEU A 217 5.46 9.90 -2.22
CA LEU A 217 5.96 9.23 -3.41
C LEU A 217 7.43 9.52 -3.67
N LEU A 218 7.87 10.78 -3.54
CA LEU A 218 9.27 11.17 -3.73
C LEU A 218 10.22 10.62 -2.66
N ARG A 219 9.71 10.22 -1.49
CA ARG A 219 10.50 9.61 -0.40
C ARG A 219 10.61 8.10 -0.54
N THR A 220 9.64 7.44 -1.16
CA THR A 220 9.79 6.00 -1.43
C THR A 220 10.99 5.78 -2.34
N PRO A 221 11.89 4.83 -2.03
CA PRO A 221 13.19 4.75 -2.67
C PRO A 221 13.09 4.54 -4.17
N VAL A 222 12.17 3.69 -4.63
CA VAL A 222 12.11 3.26 -6.03
C VAL A 222 11.14 4.11 -6.84
N ILE A 223 9.92 4.37 -6.34
CA ILE A 223 8.98 5.26 -7.04
C ILE A 223 9.54 6.69 -7.04
N GLY A 224 10.14 7.14 -5.94
CA GLY A 224 10.79 8.44 -5.86
C GLY A 224 11.98 8.55 -6.82
N ARG A 225 12.82 7.52 -6.92
CA ARG A 225 13.88 7.45 -7.94
C ARG A 225 13.31 7.51 -9.35
N LEU A 226 12.29 6.72 -9.65
CA LEU A 226 11.66 6.69 -10.98
C LEU A 226 11.08 8.07 -11.36
N LEU A 227 10.36 8.72 -10.44
CA LEU A 227 9.79 10.04 -10.68
C LEU A 227 10.89 11.07 -10.97
N LYS A 228 12.00 11.04 -10.23
CA LYS A 228 13.15 11.91 -10.51
C LYS A 228 13.75 11.62 -11.89
N GLU A 229 13.91 10.36 -12.25
CA GLU A 229 14.48 9.97 -13.54
C GLU A 229 13.58 10.35 -14.73
N VAL A 230 12.26 10.17 -14.59
CA VAL A 230 11.26 10.64 -15.56
C VAL A 230 11.34 12.14 -15.74
N GLU A 231 11.43 12.90 -14.65
CA GLU A 231 11.45 14.35 -14.70
C GLU A 231 12.76 14.91 -15.28
N ILE A 232 13.90 14.29 -14.97
CA ILE A 232 15.19 14.65 -15.59
C ILE A 232 15.20 14.28 -17.08
N SER A 233 14.60 13.15 -17.47
CA SER A 233 14.44 12.78 -18.88
C SER A 233 13.59 13.80 -19.63
N ARG A 234 12.47 14.23 -19.03
CA ARG A 234 11.58 15.28 -19.55
C ARG A 234 12.32 16.61 -19.68
N LEU A 235 13.02 17.05 -18.64
CA LEU A 235 13.85 18.25 -18.66
C LEU A 235 14.85 18.23 -19.83
N GLY A 236 15.60 17.14 -19.96
CA GLY A 236 16.63 17.04 -21.00
C GLY A 236 16.03 17.02 -22.40
N PHE A 237 14.94 16.27 -22.59
CA PHE A 237 14.25 16.20 -23.87
C PHE A 237 13.57 17.53 -24.23
N LEU A 238 12.68 18.05 -23.39
CA LEU A 238 11.92 19.26 -23.71
C LEU A 238 12.85 20.47 -23.87
N LEU A 239 13.66 20.79 -22.86
CA LEU A 239 14.52 21.96 -22.93
C LEU A 239 15.59 21.81 -24.02
N GLY A 240 16.14 20.61 -24.19
CA GLY A 240 17.11 20.33 -25.25
C GLY A 240 16.53 20.54 -26.64
N THR A 241 15.34 19.98 -26.92
CA THR A 241 14.72 20.11 -28.24
C THR A 241 14.28 21.54 -28.53
N LEU A 242 13.74 22.26 -27.52
CA LEU A 242 13.36 23.67 -27.68
C LEU A 242 14.59 24.55 -28.00
N LEU A 243 15.70 24.34 -27.30
CA LEU A 243 16.95 25.08 -27.55
C LEU A 243 17.55 24.77 -28.93
N GLU A 244 17.55 23.50 -29.36
CA GLU A 244 18.00 23.14 -30.73
C GLU A 244 17.05 23.67 -31.81
N ALA A 245 15.77 23.89 -31.47
CA ALA A 245 14.81 24.60 -32.31
C ALA A 245 14.99 26.12 -32.29
N GLY A 246 16.00 26.65 -31.58
CA GLY A 246 16.33 28.07 -31.52
C GLY A 246 15.45 28.89 -30.59
N ILE A 247 14.66 28.24 -29.73
CA ILE A 247 13.83 28.94 -28.75
C ILE A 247 14.73 29.49 -27.64
N PRO A 248 14.55 30.76 -27.21
CA PRO A 248 15.36 31.33 -26.13
C PRO A 248 15.27 30.52 -24.84
N LEU A 249 16.39 30.41 -24.12
CA LEU A 249 16.48 29.62 -22.88
C LEU A 249 15.43 30.00 -21.84
N ASN A 250 15.18 31.30 -21.67
CA ASN A 250 14.26 31.85 -20.69
C ASN A 250 12.82 31.39 -20.97
N GLU A 251 12.44 31.38 -22.25
CA GLU A 251 11.15 30.90 -22.71
C GLU A 251 11.05 29.38 -22.58
N GLY A 252 12.09 28.65 -22.99
CA GLY A 252 12.16 27.20 -22.82
C GLY A 252 12.03 26.75 -21.35
N LEU A 253 12.64 27.48 -20.41
CA LEU A 253 12.53 27.19 -18.97
C LEU A 253 11.12 27.48 -18.43
N LYS A 254 10.45 28.54 -18.90
CA LYS A 254 9.04 28.82 -18.53
C LYS A 254 8.11 27.70 -19.00
N LEU A 255 8.30 27.23 -20.23
CA LEU A 255 7.54 26.09 -20.75
C LEU A 255 7.82 24.80 -19.97
N LEU A 256 9.08 24.57 -19.60
CA LEU A 256 9.45 23.43 -18.78
C LEU A 256 8.75 23.50 -17.40
N GLN A 257 8.72 24.68 -16.78
CA GLN A 257 7.98 24.94 -15.54
C GLN A 257 6.49 24.62 -15.68
N GLU A 258 5.84 25.05 -16.77
CA GLU A 258 4.42 24.76 -17.02
C GLU A 258 4.15 23.28 -17.33
N SER A 259 5.18 22.55 -17.78
CA SER A 259 5.05 21.14 -18.20
C SER A 259 5.09 20.13 -17.06
N THR A 260 5.67 20.50 -15.92
CA THR A 260 5.82 19.57 -14.80
C THR A 260 4.54 19.48 -13.97
N SER A 261 4.21 18.27 -13.54
CA SER A 261 3.07 18.04 -12.63
C SER A 261 3.49 17.91 -11.16
N LEU A 262 4.80 17.91 -10.91
CA LEU A 262 5.41 17.74 -9.59
C LEU A 262 5.71 19.11 -8.99
N ASN A 263 5.02 19.50 -7.93
CA ASN A 263 5.13 20.82 -7.31
C ASN A 263 6.57 21.16 -6.87
N ASN A 264 7.36 20.16 -6.46
CA ASN A 264 8.76 20.36 -6.11
C ASN A 264 9.64 20.75 -7.31
N TYR A 265 9.36 20.19 -8.48
CA TYR A 265 10.07 20.52 -9.72
C TYR A 265 9.54 21.81 -10.32
N GLU A 266 8.24 22.10 -10.20
CA GLU A 266 7.67 23.39 -10.60
C GLU A 266 8.34 24.55 -9.84
N LYS A 267 8.44 24.43 -8.52
CA LYS A 267 9.16 25.39 -7.67
C LYS A 267 10.65 25.49 -8.02
N LEU A 268 11.29 24.36 -8.32
CA LEU A 268 12.69 24.33 -8.75
C LEU A 268 12.88 25.12 -10.06
N TYR A 269 12.06 24.84 -11.07
CA TYR A 269 12.15 25.50 -12.37
C TYR A 269 11.80 26.97 -12.29
N LYS A 270 10.81 27.36 -11.47
CA LYS A 270 10.54 28.77 -11.20
C LYS A 270 11.78 29.49 -10.65
N GLN A 271 12.45 28.91 -9.65
CA GLN A 271 13.68 29.49 -9.11
C GLN A 271 14.84 29.53 -10.12
N TRP A 272 14.87 28.58 -11.07
CA TRP A 272 15.83 28.63 -12.17
C TRP A 272 15.50 29.77 -13.14
N VAL A 273 14.24 29.94 -13.54
CA VAL A 273 13.78 31.07 -14.38
C VAL A 273 14.20 32.38 -13.74
N ASP A 274 13.82 32.61 -12.48
CA ASP A 274 14.11 33.87 -11.76
C ASP A 274 15.63 34.16 -11.69
N SER A 275 16.45 33.13 -11.49
CA SER A 275 17.91 33.24 -11.40
C SER A 275 18.58 33.51 -12.76
N ILE A 276 18.16 32.80 -13.80
CA ILE A 276 18.70 32.98 -15.17
C ILE A 276 18.26 34.34 -15.73
N GLU A 277 17.01 34.77 -15.48
CA GLU A 277 16.54 36.11 -15.87
C GLU A 277 17.32 37.24 -15.16
N SER A 278 17.83 36.98 -13.96
CA SER A 278 18.71 37.88 -13.23
C SER A 278 20.17 37.88 -13.75
N GLY A 279 20.48 37.10 -14.78
CA GLY A 279 21.80 37.03 -15.42
C GLY A 279 22.79 36.08 -14.77
N TYR A 280 22.37 35.23 -13.83
CA TYR A 280 23.26 34.21 -13.25
C TYR A 280 23.44 33.03 -14.21
N SER A 281 24.64 32.44 -14.21
CA SER A 281 24.93 31.18 -14.92
C SER A 281 24.20 29.98 -14.29
N PHE A 282 24.13 28.84 -14.98
CA PHE A 282 23.63 27.59 -14.37
C PHE A 282 24.48 27.16 -13.18
N GLN A 283 25.79 27.37 -13.23
CA GLN A 283 26.69 27.03 -12.12
C GLN A 283 26.31 27.79 -10.85
N GLU A 284 26.11 29.11 -10.94
CA GLU A 284 25.68 29.95 -9.82
C GLU A 284 24.26 29.63 -9.36
N THR A 285 23.34 29.43 -10.32
CA THR A 285 21.96 29.05 -10.05
C THR A 285 21.88 27.75 -9.26
N PHE A 286 22.68 26.74 -9.60
CA PHE A 286 22.70 25.45 -8.89
C PHE A 286 23.30 25.53 -7.48
N GLN A 287 24.16 26.52 -7.22
CA GLN A 287 24.70 26.78 -5.88
C GLN A 287 23.68 27.53 -5.00
N LYS A 288 22.99 28.53 -5.56
CA LYS A 288 21.97 29.32 -4.86
C LYS A 288 20.71 28.52 -4.54
N VAL A 289 20.24 27.73 -5.50
CA VAL A 289 18.99 26.98 -5.39
C VAL A 289 19.23 25.65 -4.68
N LYS A 290 19.01 25.63 -3.35
CA LYS A 290 19.16 24.43 -2.50
C LYS A 290 18.36 23.21 -3.01
N LEU A 291 17.19 23.44 -3.62
CA LEU A 291 16.35 22.38 -4.19
C LEU A 291 17.06 21.61 -5.31
N THR A 292 17.93 22.28 -6.08
CA THR A 292 18.71 21.65 -7.15
C THR A 292 19.56 20.51 -6.61
N GLN A 293 20.19 20.72 -5.46
CA GLN A 293 21.09 19.74 -4.86
C GLN A 293 20.36 18.46 -4.44
N LYS A 294 19.10 18.59 -4.03
CA LYS A 294 18.24 17.50 -3.55
C LYS A 294 17.53 16.74 -4.67
N LEU A 295 17.16 17.42 -5.76
CA LEU A 295 16.30 16.87 -6.81
C LEU A 295 17.06 16.48 -8.08
N ILE A 296 18.16 17.16 -8.41
CA ILE A 296 18.95 16.92 -9.60
C ILE A 296 20.30 16.28 -9.21
N PRO A 297 20.60 15.05 -9.65
CA PRO A 297 21.87 14.38 -9.39
C PRO A 297 23.08 15.13 -9.95
N ILE A 298 24.29 14.74 -9.53
CA ILE A 298 25.53 15.43 -9.93
C ILE A 298 25.77 15.42 -11.44
N TYR A 299 25.54 14.28 -12.11
CA TYR A 299 25.84 14.13 -13.54
C TYR A 299 25.07 15.12 -14.43
N PRO A 300 23.72 15.24 -14.35
CA PRO A 300 22.99 16.24 -15.12
C PRO A 300 23.43 17.67 -14.82
N ARG A 301 23.73 18.01 -13.55
CA ARG A 301 24.19 19.35 -13.19
C ARG A 301 25.48 19.70 -13.92
N GLN A 302 26.46 18.79 -13.89
CA GLN A 302 27.75 19.02 -14.55
C GLN A 302 27.60 19.08 -16.07
N ALA A 303 26.79 18.20 -16.67
CA ALA A 303 26.54 18.23 -18.11
C ALA A 303 25.86 19.53 -18.57
N ILE A 304 24.95 20.10 -17.77
CA ILE A 304 24.34 21.41 -18.06
C ILE A 304 25.39 22.53 -17.96
N ILE A 305 26.19 22.57 -16.88
CA ILE A 305 27.24 23.57 -16.70
C ILE A 305 28.27 23.52 -17.84
N THR A 306 28.72 22.31 -18.22
CA THR A 306 29.65 22.14 -19.33
C THR A 306 29.01 22.58 -20.64
N GLY A 307 27.75 22.18 -20.90
CA GLY A 307 27.03 22.56 -22.10
C GLY A 307 26.83 24.08 -22.25
N GLU A 308 26.57 24.78 -21.15
CA GLU A 308 26.51 26.24 -21.11
C GLU A 308 27.86 26.86 -21.50
N LYS A 309 28.97 26.38 -20.91
CA LYS A 309 30.33 26.89 -21.19
C LYS A 309 30.81 26.60 -22.61
N THR A 310 30.37 25.49 -23.21
CA THR A 310 30.77 25.08 -24.56
C THR A 310 29.75 25.46 -25.63
N THR A 311 28.75 26.28 -25.30
CA THR A 311 27.66 26.70 -26.22
C THR A 311 26.95 25.51 -26.89
N SER A 312 26.89 24.38 -26.19
CA SER A 312 26.28 23.11 -26.67
C SER A 312 25.22 22.61 -25.69
N LEU A 313 24.57 23.53 -24.99
CA LEU A 313 23.58 23.26 -23.95
C LEU A 313 22.43 22.39 -24.45
N GLY A 314 21.86 22.68 -25.64
CA GLY A 314 20.78 21.90 -26.24
C GLY A 314 21.17 20.43 -26.44
N LYS A 315 22.30 20.18 -27.11
CA LYS A 315 22.87 18.82 -27.28
C LYS A 315 23.13 18.11 -25.95
N SER A 316 23.69 18.80 -24.96
CA SER A 316 23.93 18.24 -23.62
C SER A 316 22.64 17.84 -22.92
N LEU A 317 21.59 18.67 -23.00
CA LEU A 317 20.27 18.38 -22.47
C LEU A 317 19.60 17.20 -23.18
N LEU A 318 19.66 17.13 -24.51
CA LEU A 318 19.16 15.98 -25.27
C LEU A 318 19.85 14.68 -24.86
N ASN A 319 21.16 14.72 -24.62
CA ASN A 319 21.90 13.56 -24.15
C ASN A 319 21.49 13.15 -22.73
N ILE A 320 21.30 14.11 -21.80
CA ILE A 320 20.72 13.85 -20.49
C ILE A 320 19.35 13.18 -20.63
N GLY A 321 18.50 13.71 -21.53
CA GLY A 321 17.17 13.18 -21.84
C GLY A 321 17.22 11.70 -22.26
N LYS A 322 18.16 11.34 -23.14
CA LYS A 322 18.39 9.96 -23.61
C LYS A 322 18.90 9.04 -22.50
N VAL A 323 19.91 9.47 -21.74
CA VAL A 323 20.49 8.68 -20.64
C VAL A 323 19.44 8.40 -19.57
N TYR A 324 18.66 9.40 -19.19
CA TYR A 324 17.62 9.26 -18.17
C TYR A 324 16.36 8.57 -18.68
N LYS A 325 16.10 8.60 -20.01
CA LYS A 325 15.12 7.69 -20.63
C LYS A 325 15.54 6.26 -20.33
N LYS A 326 16.74 5.85 -20.73
CA LYS A 326 17.22 4.47 -20.49
C LYS A 326 17.20 4.07 -19.00
N LYS A 327 17.56 4.98 -18.09
CA LYS A 327 17.48 4.73 -16.64
C LYS A 327 16.04 4.51 -16.18
N ASN A 328 15.11 5.38 -16.59
CA ASN A 328 13.71 5.26 -16.20
C ASN A 328 13.09 3.96 -16.70
N GLU A 329 13.51 3.45 -17.87
CA GLU A 329 13.03 2.17 -18.40
C GLU A 329 13.50 0.99 -17.56
N ASN A 330 14.74 1.04 -17.08
CA ASN A 330 15.29 0.02 -16.19
C ASN A 330 14.63 0.07 -14.81
N THR A 331 14.52 1.26 -14.21
CA THR A 331 13.87 1.40 -12.90
C THR A 331 12.37 1.08 -12.96
N ALA A 332 11.70 1.31 -14.10
CA ALA A 332 10.33 0.85 -14.29
C ALA A 332 10.21 -0.68 -14.35
N LYS A 333 11.22 -1.40 -14.83
CA LYS A 333 11.27 -2.87 -14.75
C LYS A 333 11.52 -3.34 -13.31
N ASP A 334 12.41 -2.64 -12.59
CA ASP A 334 12.73 -2.95 -11.19
C ASP A 334 11.52 -2.76 -10.27
N LEU A 335 10.56 -1.89 -10.63
CA LEU A 335 9.31 -1.75 -9.87
C LEU A 335 8.58 -3.08 -9.69
N SER A 336 8.50 -3.92 -10.72
CA SER A 336 7.83 -5.22 -10.64
C SER A 336 8.54 -6.15 -9.65
N VAL A 337 9.87 -6.17 -9.67
CA VAL A 337 10.71 -7.01 -8.78
C VAL A 337 10.55 -6.59 -7.32
N LEU A 338 10.36 -5.30 -7.04
CA LEU A 338 10.19 -4.80 -5.68
C LEU A 338 8.78 -4.95 -5.13
N LEU A 339 7.78 -5.04 -6.00
CA LEU A 339 6.42 -5.36 -5.60
C LEU A 339 6.29 -6.84 -5.17
N GLU A 340 7.21 -7.70 -5.60
CA GLU A 340 7.20 -9.13 -5.26
C GLU A 340 7.40 -9.41 -3.76
N PRO A 341 8.42 -8.87 -3.05
CA PRO A 341 8.53 -9.04 -1.60
C PRO A 341 7.31 -8.54 -0.82
N VAL A 342 6.73 -7.40 -1.23
CA VAL A 342 5.52 -6.85 -0.59
C VAL A 342 4.35 -7.81 -0.78
N LEU A 343 4.22 -8.36 -1.99
CA LEU A 343 3.20 -9.35 -2.32
C LEU A 343 3.40 -10.66 -1.55
N LEU A 344 4.64 -11.15 -1.40
CA LEU A 344 4.94 -12.34 -0.61
C LEU A 344 4.55 -12.15 0.86
N ILE A 345 4.84 -10.99 1.44
CA ILE A 345 4.44 -10.67 2.83
C ILE A 345 2.92 -10.61 2.94
N LEU A 346 2.23 -9.98 1.99
CA LEU A 346 0.76 -9.92 1.97
C LEU A 346 0.13 -11.30 1.84
N VAL A 347 0.62 -12.12 0.90
CA VAL A 347 0.14 -13.50 0.70
C VAL A 347 0.43 -14.34 1.93
N TRP A 348 1.64 -14.26 2.50
CA TRP A 348 1.99 -14.96 3.72
C TRP A 348 1.06 -14.59 4.88
N LEU A 349 0.78 -13.30 5.07
CA LEU A 349 -0.14 -12.83 6.10
C LEU A 349 -1.57 -13.34 5.86
N GLY A 350 -2.03 -13.30 4.61
CA GLY A 350 -3.35 -13.78 4.21
C GLY A 350 -3.53 -15.27 4.42
N VAL A 351 -2.59 -16.08 3.92
CA VAL A 351 -2.60 -17.53 4.05
C VAL A 351 -2.44 -17.93 5.51
N SER A 352 -1.57 -17.25 6.27
CA SER A 352 -1.41 -17.52 7.71
C SER A 352 -2.70 -17.21 8.48
N ALA A 353 -3.34 -16.07 8.20
CA ALA A 353 -4.62 -15.73 8.81
C ALA A 353 -5.70 -16.79 8.53
N ILE A 354 -5.78 -17.28 7.29
CA ILE A 354 -6.67 -18.39 6.91
C ILE A 354 -6.32 -19.67 7.65
N ALA A 355 -5.03 -20.04 7.65
CA ALA A 355 -4.56 -21.27 8.28
C ALA A 355 -4.88 -21.26 9.78
N PHE A 356 -4.59 -20.18 10.49
CA PHE A 356 -4.95 -20.03 11.90
C PHE A 356 -6.46 -20.03 12.11
N ALA A 357 -7.24 -19.37 11.25
CA ALA A 357 -8.70 -19.33 11.39
C ALA A 357 -9.36 -20.71 11.28
N VAL A 358 -8.78 -21.63 10.51
CA VAL A 358 -9.32 -22.97 10.24
C VAL A 358 -8.67 -24.07 11.11
N ILE A 359 -7.34 -24.09 11.20
CA ILE A 359 -6.59 -25.17 11.87
C ILE A 359 -6.74 -25.11 13.39
N LEU A 360 -6.70 -23.91 14.00
CA LEU A 360 -6.86 -23.78 15.46
C LEU A 360 -8.16 -24.42 15.95
N PRO A 361 -9.34 -24.14 15.34
CA PRO A 361 -10.56 -24.84 15.67
C PRO A 361 -10.49 -26.35 15.53
N ILE A 362 -9.81 -26.87 14.52
CA ILE A 362 -9.72 -28.33 14.34
C ILE A 362 -8.94 -28.94 15.51
N TYR A 363 -7.84 -28.30 15.94
CA TYR A 363 -7.06 -28.81 17.06
C TYR A 363 -7.79 -28.74 18.41
N SER A 364 -8.53 -27.66 18.70
CA SER A 364 -9.31 -27.62 19.94
C SER A 364 -10.46 -28.63 19.95
N LEU A 365 -11.03 -28.98 18.80
CA LEU A 365 -11.99 -30.08 18.73
C LEU A 365 -11.33 -31.41 19.08
N VAL A 366 -10.17 -31.72 18.48
CA VAL A 366 -9.46 -32.99 18.73
C VAL A 366 -8.94 -33.07 20.18
N GLY A 367 -8.40 -31.98 20.72
CA GLY A 367 -7.90 -31.92 22.09
C GLY A 367 -9.00 -32.19 23.13
N ASN A 368 -10.17 -31.56 22.96
CA ASN A 368 -11.27 -31.76 23.90
C ASN A 368 -11.87 -33.17 23.79
N ILE A 369 -11.93 -33.76 22.58
CA ILE A 369 -12.40 -35.14 22.39
C ILE A 369 -11.48 -36.14 23.12
N ASN A 370 -10.16 -35.90 23.17
CA ASN A 370 -9.22 -36.75 23.91
C ASN A 370 -9.41 -36.66 25.43
N GLU A 371 -9.73 -35.48 25.98
CA GLU A 371 -10.04 -35.33 27.42
C GLU A 371 -11.34 -36.03 27.83
N LEU A 372 -12.32 -36.07 26.92
CA LEU A 372 -13.62 -36.74 27.15
C LEU A 372 -13.55 -38.27 27.03
N SER A 373 -12.47 -38.82 26.46
CA SER A 373 -12.30 -40.26 26.22
C SER A 373 -11.38 -40.96 27.24
N ASP A 374 -10.79 -40.22 28.19
CA ASP A 374 -9.89 -40.78 29.21
C ASP A 374 -10.16 -40.18 30.62
N PRO A 375 -11.03 -40.80 31.45
CA PRO A 375 -11.44 -40.24 32.75
C PRO A 375 -10.35 -40.14 33.83
N GLN A 376 -9.11 -40.58 33.57
CA GLN A 376 -8.05 -40.67 34.57
C GLN A 376 -6.86 -39.70 34.43
N GLN A 377 -6.89 -38.71 33.53
CA GLN A 377 -5.76 -37.76 33.38
C GLN A 377 -5.94 -36.38 34.05
N SER A 378 -6.98 -36.15 34.84
CA SER A 378 -7.13 -34.88 35.60
C SER A 378 -6.30 -34.81 36.90
N GLN A 379 -5.48 -35.82 37.24
CA GLN A 379 -4.64 -35.80 38.45
C GLN A 379 -3.19 -36.27 38.21
N THR A 380 -2.49 -35.70 37.23
CA THR A 380 -1.03 -35.93 37.09
C THR A 380 -0.26 -34.70 36.61
N LYS A 381 -0.57 -33.52 37.16
CA LYS A 381 0.38 -32.39 37.15
C LYS A 381 0.93 -32.21 38.57
N ALA A 382 2.23 -32.49 38.72
CA ALA A 382 2.98 -32.22 39.94
C ALA A 382 2.82 -30.76 40.38
N PRO A 383 2.68 -30.45 41.68
CA PRO A 383 2.63 -29.07 42.15
C PRO A 383 3.96 -28.38 41.82
N THR A 384 3.89 -27.40 40.93
CA THR A 384 5.01 -26.51 40.59
C THR A 384 5.16 -25.50 41.72
N SER A 385 6.40 -25.35 42.19
CA SER A 385 7.04 -24.40 43.12
C SER A 385 6.42 -23.02 43.40
N GLU A 386 5.11 -22.90 43.65
CA GLU A 386 4.42 -21.65 43.99
C GLU A 386 4.06 -21.54 45.48
N ASN A 387 4.12 -22.66 46.23
CA ASN A 387 3.72 -22.73 47.64
C ASN A 387 4.79 -22.33 48.68
N VAL A 388 6.02 -22.00 48.27
CA VAL A 388 7.07 -21.52 49.21
C VAL A 388 6.76 -20.10 49.71
N SER A 389 5.97 -19.34 48.97
CA SER A 389 5.59 -17.95 49.30
C SER A 389 4.74 -17.82 50.57
N ASN A 390 3.97 -18.87 50.93
CA ASN A 390 3.02 -18.84 52.03
C ASN A 390 3.62 -19.30 53.38
N PHE A 391 4.83 -19.85 53.41
CA PHE A 391 5.46 -20.28 54.67
C PHE A 391 5.91 -19.08 55.53
N ASN A 392 6.38 -18.01 54.89
CA ASN A 392 6.85 -16.82 55.60
C ASN A 392 5.73 -16.00 56.28
N ALA A 393 4.45 -16.26 55.95
CA ALA A 393 3.30 -15.58 56.56
C ALA A 393 2.90 -16.14 57.94
N ILE A 394 3.50 -17.27 58.37
CA ILE A 394 3.17 -17.94 59.64
C ILE A 394 4.01 -17.39 60.80
N ARG A 395 5.08 -16.61 60.52
CA ARG A 395 6.04 -16.15 61.54
C ARG A 395 5.49 -15.11 62.53
N ASP A 396 4.40 -14.43 62.18
CA ASP A 396 3.89 -13.27 62.93
C ASP A 396 2.49 -13.48 63.55
N SER A 397 2.01 -14.72 63.66
CA SER A 397 0.70 -15.01 64.30
C SER A 397 0.88 -15.61 65.69
N GLU A 398 0.38 -14.89 66.70
CA GLU A 398 0.45 -15.22 68.13
C GLU A 398 -0.70 -16.16 68.56
N VAL A 399 -0.36 -17.17 69.38
CA VAL A 399 -1.20 -17.95 70.33
C VAL A 399 -2.16 -19.05 69.79
N ALA A 400 -1.62 -20.29 69.84
CA ALA A 400 -2.13 -21.54 70.42
C ALA A 400 -3.64 -21.89 70.41
N ASP A 401 -3.96 -23.00 69.72
CA ASP A 401 -5.05 -23.91 70.11
C ASP A 401 -4.44 -25.26 70.51
N ASN A 402 -4.30 -25.49 71.82
CA ASN A 402 -3.79 -26.76 72.35
C ASN A 402 -4.85 -27.86 72.18
N SER A 403 -4.98 -28.36 70.95
CA SER A 403 -5.66 -29.61 70.66
C SER A 403 -4.61 -30.68 70.37
N THR A 404 -4.60 -31.73 71.19
CA THR A 404 -3.75 -32.91 71.00
C THR A 404 -4.62 -34.06 70.53
N GLY A 405 -4.28 -34.68 69.40
CA GLY A 405 -5.00 -35.84 68.85
C GLY A 405 -4.08 -36.72 68.00
N GLU A 406 -4.58 -37.89 67.61
CA GLU A 406 -3.87 -38.84 66.76
C GLU A 406 -4.22 -38.58 65.29
N LEU A 407 -3.19 -38.55 64.44
CA LEU A 407 -3.31 -38.32 63.01
C LEU A 407 -2.75 -39.52 62.25
N LYS A 408 -3.50 -40.01 61.26
CA LYS A 408 -3.06 -41.07 60.35
C LYS A 408 -2.75 -40.51 58.98
N ILE A 409 -1.58 -40.80 58.44
CA ILE A 409 -1.17 -40.34 57.11
C ILE A 409 -1.85 -41.20 56.04
N ILE A 410 -2.52 -40.56 55.09
CA ILE A 410 -3.32 -41.23 54.04
C ILE A 410 -2.66 -41.18 52.65
N SER A 411 -1.59 -40.38 52.49
CA SER A 411 -0.85 -40.23 51.23
C SER A 411 0.33 -41.21 51.12
N THR A 412 0.56 -41.77 49.94
CA THR A 412 1.63 -42.76 49.64
C THR A 412 3.04 -42.22 49.91
N SER A 413 3.20 -40.90 49.94
CA SER A 413 4.44 -40.20 50.28
C SER A 413 4.12 -38.73 50.54
N ALA A 414 4.11 -38.31 51.81
CA ALA A 414 3.89 -36.93 52.19
C ALA A 414 5.22 -36.27 52.59
N ASP A 415 5.51 -35.11 52.00
CA ASP A 415 6.66 -34.28 52.37
C ASP A 415 6.40 -33.60 53.71
N VAL A 416 7.36 -33.67 54.64
CA VAL A 416 7.25 -33.06 55.97
C VAL A 416 8.31 -31.96 56.11
N PHE A 417 7.89 -30.77 56.59
CA PHE A 417 8.69 -29.54 56.54
C PHE A 417 9.18 -29.08 57.91
N ASP A 418 10.47 -28.78 58.05
CA ASP A 418 11.09 -28.32 59.30
C ASP A 418 10.37 -27.09 59.86
N ALA A 419 9.99 -27.11 61.15
CA ALA A 419 9.32 -25.98 61.78
C ALA A 419 10.18 -24.71 61.87
N ILE A 420 11.51 -24.80 61.77
CA ILE A 420 12.41 -23.65 61.92
C ILE A 420 12.82 -23.07 60.56
N ASN A 421 13.07 -23.91 59.56
CA ASN A 421 13.67 -23.48 58.29
C ASN A 421 12.83 -23.80 57.04
N GLY A 422 11.70 -24.51 57.16
CA GLY A 422 10.78 -24.81 56.06
C GLY A 422 11.35 -25.72 54.97
N SER A 423 12.51 -26.36 55.19
CA SER A 423 13.07 -27.33 54.26
C SER A 423 12.41 -28.70 54.44
N VAL A 424 12.31 -29.49 53.36
CA VAL A 424 11.80 -30.87 53.43
C VAL A 424 12.81 -31.73 54.18
N VAL A 425 12.43 -32.21 55.37
CA VAL A 425 13.34 -32.95 56.26
C VAL A 425 13.24 -34.45 56.01
N ASN A 426 12.03 -34.94 55.71
CA ASN A 426 11.79 -36.37 55.52
C ASN A 426 10.48 -36.64 54.76
N VAL A 427 10.37 -37.84 54.19
CA VAL A 427 9.12 -38.36 53.61
C VAL A 427 8.53 -39.37 54.58
N VAL A 428 7.27 -39.20 54.94
CA VAL A 428 6.57 -40.14 55.84
C VAL A 428 5.60 -40.99 55.04
N ASN A 429 5.45 -42.25 55.46
CA ASN A 429 4.74 -43.27 54.68
C ASN A 429 3.27 -43.35 55.08
N ASN A 430 2.45 -43.83 54.14
CA ASN A 430 1.03 -44.07 54.34
C ASN A 430 0.78 -45.07 55.48
N GLY A 431 -0.11 -44.71 56.41
CA GLY A 431 -0.52 -45.54 57.52
C GLY A 431 0.20 -45.30 58.84
N ASP A 432 1.26 -44.49 58.86
CA ASP A 432 1.94 -44.09 60.09
C ASP A 432 1.04 -43.15 60.92
N ILE A 433 1.05 -43.33 62.25
CA ILE A 433 0.22 -42.56 63.19
C ILE A 433 1.13 -41.68 64.06
N TYR A 434 0.82 -40.39 64.12
CA TYR A 434 1.56 -39.42 64.94
C TYR A 434 0.61 -38.58 65.79
N ASN A 435 1.10 -38.15 66.94
CA ASN A 435 0.41 -37.15 67.75
C ASN A 435 0.77 -35.76 67.23
N TYR A 436 -0.25 -34.93 67.01
CA TYR A 436 -0.02 -33.51 66.75
C TYR A 436 -0.14 -32.68 68.02
N ILE A 437 0.60 -31.57 68.03
CA ILE A 437 0.76 -30.69 69.19
C ILE A 437 0.09 -29.33 68.93
N ASP A 438 0.03 -28.90 67.66
CA ASP A 438 -0.59 -27.64 67.26
C ASP A 438 -1.17 -27.75 65.84
N THR A 439 -2.15 -26.90 65.54
CA THR A 439 -2.80 -26.81 64.22
C THR A 439 -2.89 -25.37 63.76
N GLN A 440 -2.36 -25.08 62.57
CA GLN A 440 -2.40 -23.72 62.02
C GLN A 440 -2.71 -23.75 60.52
N SER A 441 -3.77 -23.04 60.12
CA SER A 441 -4.11 -22.74 58.72
C SER A 441 -4.05 -23.96 57.77
N GLY A 442 -4.57 -25.11 58.19
CA GLY A 442 -4.57 -26.34 57.40
C GLY A 442 -3.26 -27.14 57.47
N TRP A 443 -2.43 -26.90 58.47
CA TRP A 443 -1.21 -27.66 58.77
C TRP A 443 -1.24 -28.21 60.20
N TYR A 444 -0.69 -29.40 60.38
CA TYR A 444 -0.54 -30.06 61.68
C TYR A 444 0.93 -30.13 62.07
N LEU A 445 1.25 -29.76 63.31
CA LEU A 445 2.60 -29.86 63.87
C LEU A 445 2.74 -31.21 64.59
N ILE A 446 3.57 -32.10 64.06
CA ILE A 446 3.80 -33.43 64.63
C ILE A 446 5.20 -33.54 65.23
N GLU A 447 5.32 -34.28 66.33
CA GLU A 447 6.61 -34.61 66.94
C GLU A 447 7.00 -36.06 66.59
N ILE A 448 8.10 -36.19 65.87
CA ILE A 448 8.69 -37.50 65.55
C ILE A 448 9.68 -37.81 66.67
N SER A 449 9.49 -38.93 67.38
CA SER A 449 10.31 -39.32 68.54
C SER A 449 11.81 -39.02 68.35
N ASN A 450 12.34 -38.14 69.20
CA ASN A 450 13.72 -37.63 69.24
C ASN A 450 14.16 -36.64 68.14
N LYS A 451 13.25 -35.90 67.48
CA LYS A 451 13.62 -34.82 66.54
C LYS A 451 12.78 -33.55 66.75
N GLN A 452 13.26 -32.45 66.17
CA GLN A 452 12.58 -31.15 66.08
C GLN A 452 11.15 -31.33 65.51
N PRO A 453 10.16 -30.52 65.94
CA PRO A 453 8.79 -30.64 65.47
C PRO A 453 8.68 -30.24 63.99
N VAL A 454 7.77 -30.88 63.25
CA VAL A 454 7.71 -30.81 61.78
C VAL A 454 6.25 -30.60 61.32
N TRP A 455 6.03 -29.80 60.27
CA TRP A 455 4.70 -29.47 59.75
C TRP A 455 4.29 -30.40 58.59
N ILE A 456 3.03 -30.85 58.62
CA ILE A 456 2.39 -31.63 57.55
C ILE A 456 1.05 -30.99 57.13
N GLN A 457 0.78 -30.98 55.82
CA GLN A 457 -0.44 -30.38 55.27
C GLN A 457 -1.66 -31.28 55.52
N ALA A 458 -2.80 -30.68 55.89
CA ALA A 458 -4.03 -31.38 56.25
C ALA A 458 -4.58 -32.29 55.15
N ASP A 459 -4.35 -31.95 53.88
CA ASP A 459 -4.84 -32.73 52.74
C ASP A 459 -4.20 -34.14 52.65
N ASN A 460 -3.10 -34.37 53.39
CA ASN A 460 -2.36 -35.62 53.40
C ASN A 460 -2.63 -36.51 54.63
N VAL A 461 -3.52 -36.06 55.53
CA VAL A 461 -3.66 -36.66 56.87
C VAL A 461 -5.13 -36.70 57.30
N GLU A 462 -5.52 -37.77 57.99
CA GLU A 462 -6.85 -37.97 58.57
C GLU A 462 -6.75 -37.96 60.10
N ILE A 463 -7.61 -37.18 60.79
CA ILE A 463 -7.71 -37.18 62.26
C ILE A 463 -8.47 -38.45 62.69
N LEU A 464 -7.91 -39.19 63.66
CA LEU A 464 -8.51 -40.38 64.23
C LEU A 464 -9.49 -40.09 65.38
#